data_AF-A0A369RJD2-F1
#
_entry.id   AF-A0A369RJD2-F1
#
_cell.length_a   1.000
_cell.length_b   1.000
_cell.length_c   1.000
_cell.angle_alpha   90.00
_cell.angle_beta   90.00
_cell.angle_gamma   90.00
#
_symmetry.space_group_name_H-M   'P 1'
#
loop_
_entity.id
_entity.type
_entity.pdbx_description
1 polymer ?
#
loop_
_entity_poly.entity_id
_entity_poly.type
_entity_poly.pdbx_seq_one_letter_code
_entity_poly.pdbx_strand_id
1 'polypeptide(L)'
;MTKGMTERNEQESVLRYIERITEDYLNQGIRLNSYYGKDNKTVTNLIFEKMEELINRFHTNPHNSTTKNIIQKITRDLVLKGGVEKELSFYSDIEGGYYGPDDLKNLNEQCKSRRKILEGIAYESIVKKDNKQIDEYDLEVEVDNKYFYIQYPRGSIIETARVLNNEKAKDLEIGIFQIEESIVRVEITKDGKRNYTDIFKGGIEIFFTTKLGEISIYLRKDGNKMVVEIDEESKIRFSKLENKSSFGGNCLIQGKSVLEVMGKSFENIPTQSTQTIKNVPSTSLTQACSQQQENSGRGLN
;
A
#
# COMPACT_ATOMS: atom_id res chain seq x y z
N MET A 1 -35.40 -29.42 20.35
CA MET A 1 -35.08 -29.08 18.95
C MET A 1 -35.01 -27.57 18.68
N THR A 2 -35.69 -26.71 19.45
CA THR A 2 -35.69 -25.25 19.25
C THR A 2 -34.39 -24.54 19.66
N LYS A 3 -33.72 -24.98 20.73
CA LYS A 3 -32.52 -24.30 21.26
C LYS A 3 -31.33 -24.26 20.28
N GLY A 4 -31.06 -25.37 19.60
CA GLY A 4 -29.99 -25.46 18.59
C GLY A 4 -30.27 -24.76 17.26
N MET A 5 -31.53 -24.40 16.99
CA MET A 5 -31.92 -23.64 15.79
C MET A 5 -31.76 -22.13 16.02
N THR A 6 -32.00 -21.66 17.25
CA THR A 6 -31.78 -20.27 17.66
C THR A 6 -30.29 -19.93 17.74
N GLU A 7 -29.47 -20.80 18.35
CA GLU A 7 -28.01 -20.60 18.47
C GLU A 7 -27.31 -20.56 17.09
N ARG A 8 -27.73 -21.40 16.13
CA ARG A 8 -27.21 -21.39 14.75
C ARG A 8 -27.54 -20.11 13.99
N ASN A 9 -28.75 -19.58 14.15
CA ASN A 9 -29.16 -18.31 13.52
C ASN A 9 -28.42 -17.10 14.10
N GLU A 10 -28.14 -17.10 15.41
CA GLU A 10 -27.37 -16.05 16.07
C GLU A 10 -25.90 -16.07 15.62
N GLN A 11 -25.28 -17.25 15.48
CA GLN A 11 -23.92 -17.40 14.95
C GLN A 11 -23.76 -16.83 13.53
N GLU A 12 -24.64 -17.24 12.62
CA GLU A 12 -24.62 -16.76 11.24
C GLU A 12 -24.86 -15.25 11.19
N SER A 13 -25.72 -14.71 12.06
CA SER A 13 -25.96 -13.27 12.16
C SER A 13 -24.72 -12.49 12.61
N VAL A 14 -23.94 -13.00 13.57
CA VAL A 14 -22.74 -12.30 14.05
C VAL A 14 -21.60 -12.37 13.03
N LEU A 15 -21.40 -13.51 12.37
CA LEU A 15 -20.38 -13.62 11.31
C LEU A 15 -20.71 -12.72 10.11
N ARG A 16 -21.97 -12.62 9.72
CA ARG A 16 -22.43 -11.65 8.72
C ARG A 16 -22.23 -10.20 9.16
N TYR A 17 -22.33 -9.93 10.45
CA TYR A 17 -22.04 -8.61 10.99
C TYR A 17 -20.53 -8.28 10.89
N ILE A 18 -19.64 -9.24 11.17
CA ILE A 18 -18.20 -9.07 10.94
C ILE A 18 -17.90 -8.88 9.46
N GLU A 19 -18.45 -9.73 8.60
CA GLU A 19 -18.32 -9.61 7.15
C GLU A 19 -18.65 -8.19 6.68
N ARG A 20 -19.79 -7.65 7.14
CA ARG A 20 -20.21 -6.28 6.82
C ARG A 20 -19.24 -5.22 7.36
N ILE A 21 -18.76 -5.34 8.59
CA ILE A 21 -17.78 -4.40 9.16
C ILE A 21 -16.48 -4.46 8.36
N THR A 22 -16.02 -5.66 8.01
CA THR A 22 -14.82 -5.85 7.20
C THR A 22 -14.98 -5.18 5.83
N GLU A 23 -16.10 -5.40 5.14
CA GLU A 23 -16.41 -4.72 3.88
C GLU A 23 -16.42 -3.19 4.05
N ASP A 24 -17.03 -2.67 5.12
CA ASP A 24 -17.04 -1.23 5.41
C ASP A 24 -15.63 -0.67 5.65
N TYR A 25 -14.77 -1.38 6.37
CA TYR A 25 -13.37 -0.98 6.61
C TYR A 25 -12.55 -1.02 5.33
N LEU A 26 -12.75 -2.05 4.51
CA LEU A 26 -12.11 -2.16 3.21
C LEU A 26 -12.52 -0.99 2.30
N ASN A 27 -13.81 -0.68 2.23
CA ASN A 27 -14.36 0.43 1.45
C ASN A 27 -13.88 1.80 1.94
N GLN A 28 -13.72 1.98 3.25
CA GLN A 28 -13.12 3.19 3.82
C GLN A 28 -11.64 3.33 3.48
N GLY A 29 -10.98 2.25 3.05
CA GLY A 29 -9.56 2.26 2.80
C GLY A 29 -8.74 2.18 4.08
N ILE A 30 -9.23 1.52 5.12
CA ILE A 30 -8.42 1.30 6.33
C ILE A 30 -7.24 0.39 5.98
N ARG A 31 -6.04 0.74 6.46
CA ARG A 31 -4.84 -0.09 6.31
C ARG A 31 -4.94 -1.31 7.21
N LEU A 32 -4.98 -2.48 6.59
CA LEU A 32 -5.14 -3.78 7.21
C LEU A 32 -3.98 -4.11 8.14
N ASN A 33 -2.76 -3.73 7.77
CA ASN A 33 -1.56 -4.04 8.54
C ASN A 33 -1.13 -2.89 9.46
N SER A 34 -1.96 -1.84 9.58
CA SER A 34 -1.71 -0.78 10.56
C SER A 34 -1.98 -1.26 11.98
N TYR A 35 -1.12 -0.86 12.91
CA TYR A 35 -1.29 -1.16 14.33
C TYR A 35 -2.52 -0.48 14.91
N TYR A 36 -3.28 -1.23 15.69
CA TYR A 36 -4.47 -0.84 16.41
C TYR A 36 -4.23 -0.94 17.92
N GLY A 37 -4.45 0.17 18.63
CA GLY A 37 -4.37 0.21 20.09
C GLY A 37 -2.94 0.06 20.64
N LYS A 38 -2.85 -0.34 21.92
CA LYS A 38 -1.57 -0.49 22.66
C LYS A 38 -0.97 -1.90 22.56
N ASP A 39 -1.69 -2.85 21.96
CA ASP A 39 -1.38 -4.27 22.02
C ASP A 39 -0.57 -4.77 20.82
N ASN A 40 -0.02 -3.86 20.00
CA ASN A 40 0.73 -4.18 18.77
C ASN A 40 -0.01 -5.12 17.81
N LYS A 41 -1.36 -5.08 17.77
CA LYS A 41 -2.17 -5.89 16.84
C LYS A 41 -2.53 -5.09 15.61
N THR A 42 -2.52 -5.71 14.44
CA THR A 42 -3.02 -5.09 13.21
C THR A 42 -4.54 -5.17 13.13
N VAL A 43 -5.16 -4.42 12.21
CA VAL A 43 -6.59 -4.54 11.92
C VAL A 43 -6.94 -5.96 11.46
N THR A 44 -6.10 -6.56 10.60
CA THR A 44 -6.23 -7.96 10.18
C THR A 44 -6.25 -8.91 11.38
N ASN A 45 -5.28 -8.78 12.28
CA ASN A 45 -5.17 -9.64 13.47
C ASN A 45 -6.39 -9.50 14.37
N LEU A 46 -6.89 -8.28 14.55
CA LEU A 46 -8.09 -8.05 15.36
C LEU A 46 -9.32 -8.75 14.76
N ILE A 47 -9.48 -8.71 13.44
CA ILE A 47 -10.61 -9.37 12.77
C ILE A 47 -10.51 -10.89 12.92
N PHE A 48 -9.33 -11.48 12.67
CA PHE A 48 -9.15 -12.93 12.82
C PHE A 48 -9.33 -13.41 14.25
N GLU A 49 -8.77 -12.72 15.25
CA GLU A 49 -8.99 -13.06 16.66
C GLU A 49 -10.47 -12.97 17.05
N LYS A 50 -11.20 -11.97 16.54
CA LYS A 50 -12.64 -11.84 16.80
C LYS A 50 -13.44 -12.96 16.15
N MET A 51 -13.06 -13.42 14.97
CA MET A 51 -13.68 -14.58 14.33
C MET A 51 -13.45 -15.85 15.16
N GLU A 52 -12.22 -16.10 15.58
CA GLU A 52 -11.85 -17.25 16.42
C GLU A 52 -12.58 -17.26 17.78
N GLU A 53 -12.62 -16.12 18.46
CA GLU A 53 -13.35 -15.96 19.73
C GLU A 53 -14.81 -16.41 19.59
N LEU A 54 -15.48 -16.01 18.49
CA LEU A 54 -16.87 -16.33 18.27
C LEU A 54 -17.09 -17.79 17.88
N ILE A 55 -16.22 -18.35 17.04
CA ILE A 55 -16.28 -19.78 16.67
C ILE A 55 -16.21 -20.64 17.93
N ASN A 56 -15.25 -20.33 18.82
CA ASN A 56 -15.06 -21.01 20.09
C ASN A 56 -16.22 -20.80 21.06
N ARG A 57 -16.67 -19.55 21.24
CA ARG A 57 -17.77 -19.19 22.15
C ARG A 57 -19.08 -19.90 21.80
N PHE A 58 -19.33 -20.12 20.51
CA PHE A 58 -20.56 -20.72 20.05
C PHE A 58 -20.45 -22.23 19.75
N HIS A 59 -19.32 -22.87 20.06
CA HIS A 59 -19.04 -24.28 19.74
C HIS A 59 -19.39 -24.62 18.29
N THR A 60 -19.12 -23.69 17.38
CA THR A 60 -19.56 -23.80 16.00
C THR A 60 -18.76 -24.91 15.34
N ASN A 61 -19.42 -25.79 14.58
CA ASN A 61 -18.68 -26.68 13.68
C ASN A 61 -18.19 -25.82 12.49
N PRO A 62 -16.89 -25.50 12.38
CA PRO A 62 -16.37 -24.68 11.26
C PRO A 62 -16.54 -25.39 9.91
N HIS A 63 -16.90 -26.68 9.91
CA HIS A 63 -17.21 -27.46 8.71
C HIS A 63 -18.68 -27.41 8.30
N ASN A 64 -19.56 -26.68 9.02
CA ASN A 64 -20.89 -26.31 8.50
C ASN A 64 -20.70 -25.41 7.28
N SER A 65 -21.32 -25.76 6.15
CA SER A 65 -21.12 -25.10 4.86
C SER A 65 -21.36 -23.59 4.89
N THR A 66 -22.39 -23.11 5.60
CA THR A 66 -22.69 -21.66 5.68
C THR A 66 -21.61 -20.90 6.46
N THR A 67 -21.25 -21.38 7.65
CA THR A 67 -20.20 -20.79 8.49
C THR A 67 -18.86 -20.78 7.77
N LYS A 68 -18.51 -21.91 7.16
CA LYS A 68 -17.30 -22.06 6.34
C LYS A 68 -17.25 -21.01 5.24
N ASN A 69 -18.34 -20.82 4.51
CA ASN A 69 -18.39 -19.86 3.39
C ASN A 69 -18.17 -18.40 3.85
N ILE A 70 -18.77 -17.98 4.98
CA ILE A 70 -18.61 -16.61 5.50
C ILE A 70 -17.16 -16.38 5.94
N ILE A 71 -16.59 -17.32 6.70
CA ILE A 71 -15.18 -17.25 7.14
C ILE A 71 -14.24 -17.17 5.93
N GLN A 72 -14.43 -18.07 4.95
CA GLN A 72 -13.65 -18.07 3.72
C GLN A 72 -13.74 -16.75 2.96
N LYS A 73 -14.92 -16.13 2.91
CA LYS A 73 -15.09 -14.84 2.24
C LYS A 73 -14.34 -13.72 2.96
N ILE A 74 -14.52 -13.57 4.27
CA ILE A 74 -13.82 -12.54 5.07
C ILE A 74 -12.30 -12.66 4.90
N THR A 75 -11.77 -13.88 5.03
CA THR A 75 -10.33 -14.13 4.90
C THR A 75 -9.83 -13.82 3.51
N ARG A 76 -10.53 -14.30 2.47
CA ARG A 76 -10.18 -14.02 1.09
C ARG A 76 -10.13 -12.52 0.83
N ASP A 77 -11.12 -11.76 1.32
CA ASP A 77 -11.20 -10.32 1.12
C ASP A 77 -10.06 -9.56 1.84
N LEU A 78 -9.68 -9.98 3.04
CA LEU A 78 -8.56 -9.41 3.78
C LEU A 78 -7.22 -9.72 3.11
N VAL A 79 -6.97 -11.00 2.83
CA VAL A 79 -5.69 -11.51 2.35
C VAL A 79 -5.39 -11.05 0.92
N LEU A 80 -6.37 -11.12 0.00
CA LEU A 80 -6.16 -10.64 -1.39
C LEU A 80 -5.93 -9.13 -1.46
N LYS A 81 -6.23 -8.42 -0.38
CA LYS A 81 -5.94 -7.01 -0.16
C LYS A 81 -4.69 -6.79 0.71
N GLY A 82 -3.88 -7.82 0.92
CA GLY A 82 -2.58 -7.72 1.59
C GLY A 82 -2.62 -7.81 3.11
N GLY A 83 -3.76 -8.18 3.72
CA GLY A 83 -3.82 -8.44 5.15
C GLY A 83 -2.93 -9.63 5.56
N VAL A 84 -2.12 -9.43 6.59
CA VAL A 84 -1.23 -10.46 7.16
C VAL A 84 -1.79 -10.97 8.48
N GLU A 85 -1.86 -12.31 8.62
CA GLU A 85 -2.29 -12.98 9.84
C GLU A 85 -1.17 -12.99 10.92
N LYS A 86 -1.56 -13.22 12.17
CA LYS A 86 -0.69 -13.16 13.35
C LYS A 86 0.46 -14.17 13.27
N GLU A 87 1.63 -13.82 13.80
CA GLU A 87 2.87 -14.64 13.81
C GLU A 87 3.49 -14.93 12.44
N LEU A 88 2.86 -14.49 11.35
CA LEU A 88 3.36 -14.62 10.00
C LEU A 88 3.95 -13.28 9.52
N SER A 89 5.08 -13.36 8.81
CA SER A 89 5.60 -12.22 8.07
C SER A 89 4.71 -11.98 6.84
N PHE A 90 4.78 -10.79 6.22
CA PHE A 90 4.10 -10.51 4.95
C PHE A 90 4.40 -11.55 3.84
N TYR A 91 5.49 -12.32 4.00
CA TYR A 91 5.97 -13.34 3.07
C TYR A 91 5.68 -14.78 3.48
N SER A 92 5.05 -15.00 4.63
CA SER A 92 4.75 -16.36 5.08
C SER A 92 3.43 -16.85 4.46
N ASP A 93 3.38 -18.11 4.07
CA ASP A 93 2.12 -18.74 3.66
C ASP A 93 1.13 -18.67 4.83
N ILE A 94 -0.16 -18.43 4.52
CA ILE A 94 -1.21 -18.41 5.55
C ILE A 94 -1.29 -19.79 6.22
N GLU A 95 -1.22 -19.81 7.54
CA GLU A 95 -1.31 -21.02 8.36
C GLU A 95 -2.54 -20.90 9.28
N GLY A 96 -3.47 -21.83 9.19
CA GLY A 96 -4.68 -21.80 10.02
C GLY A 96 -5.52 -23.07 9.94
N GLY A 97 -5.98 -23.55 11.09
CA GLY A 97 -6.74 -24.81 11.22
C GLY A 97 -8.18 -24.76 10.70
N TYR A 98 -8.67 -23.59 10.28
CA TYR A 98 -10.06 -23.38 9.84
C TYR A 98 -10.28 -23.69 8.35
N TYR A 99 -9.23 -24.02 7.60
CA TYR A 99 -9.28 -24.21 6.15
C TYR A 99 -8.92 -25.64 5.74
N GLY A 100 -9.41 -26.03 4.56
CA GLY A 100 -8.79 -27.12 3.83
C GLY A 100 -7.41 -26.67 3.34
N PRO A 101 -6.38 -27.54 3.36
CA PRO A 101 -5.05 -27.23 2.84
C PRO A 101 -5.07 -26.70 1.39
N ASP A 102 -5.99 -27.18 0.57
CA ASP A 102 -6.14 -26.77 -0.83
C ASP A 102 -6.64 -25.33 -0.99
N ASP A 103 -7.56 -24.88 -0.12
CA ASP A 103 -8.11 -23.51 -0.16
C ASP A 103 -7.01 -22.48 0.18
N LEU A 104 -6.20 -22.77 1.20
CA LEU A 104 -5.05 -21.94 1.59
C LEU A 104 -4.00 -21.88 0.50
N LYS A 105 -3.66 -23.03 -0.08
CA LYS A 105 -2.70 -23.11 -1.19
C LYS A 105 -3.16 -22.24 -2.37
N ASN A 106 -4.42 -22.35 -2.76
CA ASN A 106 -4.99 -21.55 -3.85
C ASN A 106 -4.97 -20.04 -3.55
N LEU A 107 -5.21 -19.64 -2.30
CA LEU A 107 -5.17 -18.24 -1.88
C LEU A 107 -3.73 -17.69 -1.91
N ASN A 108 -2.76 -18.45 -1.40
CA ASN A 108 -1.34 -18.09 -1.46
C ASN A 108 -0.83 -17.96 -2.90
N GLU A 109 -1.25 -18.86 -3.80
CA GLU A 109 -0.94 -18.78 -5.23
C GLU A 109 -1.49 -17.49 -5.88
N GLN A 110 -2.72 -17.10 -5.53
CA GLN A 110 -3.31 -15.83 -6.01
C GLN A 110 -2.53 -14.62 -5.50
N CYS A 111 -2.11 -14.59 -4.24
CA CYS A 111 -1.28 -13.52 -3.70
C CYS A 111 0.07 -13.43 -4.42
N LYS A 112 0.75 -14.57 -4.62
CA LYS A 112 2.01 -14.65 -5.36
C LYS A 112 1.85 -14.17 -6.82
N SER A 113 0.76 -14.54 -7.48
CA SER A 113 0.45 -14.09 -8.84
C SER A 113 0.21 -12.58 -8.90
N ARG A 114 -0.59 -12.04 -7.97
CA ARG A 114 -0.86 -10.60 -7.87
C ARG A 114 0.41 -9.81 -7.63
N ARG A 115 1.28 -10.26 -6.73
CA ARG A 115 2.59 -9.65 -6.46
C ARG A 115 3.44 -9.55 -7.74
N LYS A 116 3.61 -10.66 -8.47
CA LYS A 116 4.38 -10.68 -9.72
C LYS A 116 3.85 -9.71 -10.78
N ILE A 117 2.53 -9.57 -10.86
CA ILE A 117 1.90 -8.60 -11.76
C ILE A 117 2.33 -7.17 -11.37
N LEU A 118 2.27 -6.83 -10.09
CA LEU A 118 2.63 -5.50 -9.61
C LEU A 118 4.14 -5.22 -9.71
N GLU A 119 4.98 -6.22 -9.45
CA GLU A 119 6.43 -6.14 -9.69
C GLU A 119 6.71 -5.83 -11.17
N GLY A 120 6.08 -6.56 -12.09
CA GLY A 120 6.19 -6.29 -13.53
C GLY A 120 5.78 -4.87 -13.91
N ILE A 121 4.67 -4.37 -13.38
CA ILE A 121 4.21 -2.99 -13.62
C ILE A 121 5.22 -1.96 -13.08
N ALA A 122 5.77 -2.19 -11.89
CA ALA A 122 6.76 -1.31 -11.31
C ALA A 122 8.05 -1.28 -12.15
N TYR A 123 8.51 -2.45 -12.60
CA TYR A 123 9.67 -2.57 -13.50
C TYR A 123 9.47 -1.79 -14.81
N GLU A 124 8.29 -1.93 -15.43
CA GLU A 124 7.93 -1.19 -16.65
C GLU A 124 7.82 0.33 -16.45
N SER A 125 7.67 0.78 -15.20
CA SER A 125 7.60 2.20 -14.86
C SER A 125 8.96 2.90 -14.80
N ILE A 126 10.06 2.15 -14.75
CA ILE A 126 11.42 2.70 -14.71
C ILE A 126 11.80 3.21 -16.11
N VAL A 127 11.91 4.53 -16.28
CA VAL A 127 12.13 5.18 -17.59
C VAL A 127 13.60 5.35 -17.95
N LYS A 128 14.49 5.41 -16.97
CA LYS A 128 15.94 5.41 -17.16
C LYS A 128 16.56 4.51 -16.10
N LYS A 129 17.35 3.54 -16.55
CA LYS A 129 18.25 2.77 -15.71
C LYS A 129 19.61 3.45 -15.85
N ASP A 130 20.16 4.02 -14.78
CA ASP A 130 21.59 4.27 -14.78
C ASP A 130 22.30 2.93 -15.06
N ASN A 131 23.44 2.95 -15.76
CA ASN A 131 24.14 1.79 -16.34
C ASN A 131 24.54 0.65 -15.35
N LYS A 132 24.05 0.65 -14.11
CA LYS A 132 24.08 -0.50 -13.20
C LYS A 132 22.90 -1.42 -13.53
N GLN A 133 23.20 -2.71 -13.71
CA GLN A 133 22.15 -3.73 -13.81
C GLN A 133 21.30 -3.64 -12.54
N ILE A 134 20.06 -3.18 -12.70
CA ILE A 134 19.02 -3.29 -11.68
C ILE A 134 18.69 -4.78 -11.60
N ASP A 135 18.95 -5.40 -10.46
CA ASP A 135 18.55 -6.78 -10.20
C ASP A 135 17.03 -6.84 -9.90
N GLU A 136 16.40 -7.96 -10.21
CA GLU A 136 14.99 -8.21 -9.90
C GLU A 136 14.73 -8.20 -8.37
N TYR A 137 15.80 -8.37 -7.58
CA TYR A 137 15.75 -8.42 -6.12
C TYR A 137 15.86 -7.05 -5.43
N ASP A 138 16.13 -5.97 -6.16
CA ASP A 138 16.27 -4.63 -5.58
C ASP A 138 14.94 -3.85 -5.53
N LEU A 139 13.86 -4.42 -6.08
CA LEU A 139 12.51 -3.85 -6.06
C LEU A 139 11.66 -4.58 -5.02
N GLU A 140 11.02 -3.82 -4.14
CA GLU A 140 10.03 -4.38 -3.22
C GLU A 140 8.65 -3.80 -3.51
N VAL A 141 7.63 -4.66 -3.55
CA VAL A 141 6.23 -4.27 -3.75
C VAL A 141 5.36 -4.88 -2.67
N GLU A 142 4.56 -4.03 -2.05
CA GLU A 142 3.57 -4.44 -1.05
C GLU A 142 2.20 -3.86 -1.37
N VAL A 143 1.15 -4.57 -0.93
CA VAL A 143 -0.24 -4.13 -1.03
C VAL A 143 -0.81 -4.10 0.38
N ASP A 144 -1.58 -3.05 0.68
CA ASP A 144 -2.37 -2.95 1.90
C ASP A 144 -3.68 -2.22 1.56
N ASN A 145 -4.76 -2.97 1.44
CA ASN A 145 -6.07 -2.52 0.99
C ASN A 145 -6.02 -1.80 -0.37
N LYS A 146 -6.32 -0.49 -0.41
CA LYS A 146 -6.26 0.35 -1.61
C LYS A 146 -4.89 1.01 -1.79
N TYR A 147 -3.96 0.74 -0.88
CA TYR A 147 -2.60 1.23 -0.94
C TYR A 147 -1.70 0.19 -1.59
N PHE A 148 -0.72 0.69 -2.32
CA PHE A 148 0.42 -0.12 -2.71
C PHE A 148 1.70 0.68 -2.46
N TYR A 149 2.70 -0.03 -2.01
CA TYR A 149 4.01 0.49 -1.70
C TYR A 149 5.01 -0.10 -2.68
N ILE A 150 5.89 0.74 -3.22
CA ILE A 150 6.97 0.31 -4.09
C ILE A 150 8.25 0.97 -3.63
N GLN A 151 9.24 0.15 -3.29
CA GLN A 151 10.60 0.57 -3.07
C GLN A 151 11.42 0.31 -4.31
N TYR A 152 11.93 1.37 -4.93
CA TYR A 152 12.75 1.27 -6.11
C TYR A 152 14.24 1.13 -5.77
N PRO A 153 14.98 0.43 -6.64
CA PRO A 153 16.43 0.42 -6.63
C PRO A 153 17.02 1.84 -6.69
N ARG A 154 18.20 2.01 -6.12
CA ARG A 154 18.93 3.30 -6.13
C ARG A 154 19.18 3.79 -7.56
N GLY A 155 19.05 5.09 -7.80
CA GLY A 155 19.21 5.70 -9.13
C GLY A 155 18.02 5.49 -10.10
N SER A 156 16.92 4.91 -9.64
CA SER A 156 15.74 4.71 -10.49
C SER A 156 15.05 6.05 -10.81
N ILE A 157 14.76 6.27 -12.10
CA ILE A 157 13.85 7.33 -12.55
C ILE A 157 12.54 6.66 -12.97
N ILE A 158 11.42 7.04 -12.34
CA ILE A 158 10.14 6.34 -12.47
C ILE A 158 9.04 7.22 -13.06
N GLU A 159 8.12 6.62 -13.81
CA GLU A 159 6.88 7.24 -14.25
C GLU A 159 5.70 6.69 -13.44
N THR A 160 5.38 7.38 -12.32
CA THR A 160 4.28 7.01 -11.41
C THR A 160 2.92 6.84 -12.11
N ALA A 161 2.70 7.56 -13.22
CA ALA A 161 1.49 7.45 -14.02
C ALA A 161 1.32 6.07 -14.68
N ARG A 162 2.41 5.39 -15.08
CA ARG A 162 2.34 4.03 -15.65
C ARG A 162 1.84 3.02 -14.64
N VAL A 163 2.18 3.21 -13.36
CA VAL A 163 1.73 2.31 -12.29
C VAL A 163 0.28 2.56 -11.96
N LEU A 164 -0.09 3.81 -11.66
CA LEU A 164 -1.42 4.17 -11.19
C LEU A 164 -2.51 4.03 -12.25
N ASN A 165 -2.18 4.17 -13.53
CA ASN A 165 -3.13 4.03 -14.63
C ASN A 165 -3.19 2.61 -15.20
N ASN A 166 -2.45 1.66 -14.63
CA ASN A 166 -2.44 0.29 -15.15
C ASN A 166 -3.75 -0.42 -14.82
N GLU A 167 -4.42 -1.01 -15.82
CA GLU A 167 -5.70 -1.71 -15.63
C GLU A 167 -5.61 -2.87 -14.63
N LYS A 168 -4.44 -3.50 -14.51
CA LYS A 168 -4.20 -4.61 -13.57
C LYS A 168 -3.99 -4.13 -12.12
N ALA A 169 -3.80 -2.83 -11.90
CA ALA A 169 -3.65 -2.20 -10.59
C ALA A 169 -4.83 -1.28 -10.24
N LYS A 170 -5.93 -1.34 -11.00
CA LYS A 170 -7.07 -0.39 -10.87
C LYS A 170 -7.78 -0.37 -9.52
N ASP A 171 -7.64 -1.42 -8.71
CA ASP A 171 -8.19 -1.49 -7.36
C ASP A 171 -7.28 -0.86 -6.30
N LEU A 172 -6.11 -0.37 -6.73
CA LEU A 172 -5.14 0.37 -5.94
C LEU A 172 -5.25 1.86 -6.28
N GLU A 173 -5.74 2.64 -5.33
CA GLU A 173 -6.04 4.07 -5.52
C GLU A 173 -4.87 4.97 -5.08
N ILE A 174 -4.01 4.46 -4.21
CA ILE A 174 -2.99 5.24 -3.52
C ILE A 174 -1.63 4.56 -3.64
N GLY A 175 -0.71 5.20 -4.37
CA GLY A 175 0.67 4.77 -4.52
C GLY A 175 1.59 5.46 -3.53
N ILE A 176 2.44 4.68 -2.88
CA ILE A 176 3.54 5.17 -2.05
C ILE A 176 4.83 4.68 -2.71
N PHE A 177 5.61 5.62 -3.23
CA PHE A 177 6.82 5.30 -3.96
C PHE A 177 8.03 5.77 -3.14
N GLN A 178 8.91 4.84 -2.81
CA GLN A 178 10.20 5.11 -2.21
C GLN A 178 11.29 5.02 -3.27
N ILE A 179 12.02 6.11 -3.47
CA ILE A 179 13.12 6.25 -4.43
C ILE A 179 14.29 6.84 -3.65
N GLU A 180 15.29 6.00 -3.35
CA GLU A 180 16.38 6.39 -2.45
C GLU A 180 15.84 6.90 -1.11
N GLU A 181 16.17 8.14 -0.74
CA GLU A 181 15.66 8.78 0.46
C GLU A 181 14.26 9.37 0.26
N SER A 182 13.79 9.54 -0.97
CA SER A 182 12.52 10.20 -1.26
C SER A 182 11.35 9.25 -1.10
N ILE A 183 10.34 9.65 -0.33
CA ILE A 183 9.06 8.93 -0.22
C ILE A 183 7.96 9.88 -0.65
N VAL A 184 7.23 9.52 -1.69
CA VAL A 184 6.12 10.29 -2.24
C VAL A 184 4.83 9.50 -2.16
N ARG A 185 3.75 10.19 -1.75
CA ARG A 185 2.39 9.66 -1.80
C ARG A 185 1.61 10.29 -2.94
N VAL A 186 1.02 9.46 -3.78
CA VAL A 186 0.21 9.86 -4.94
C VAL A 186 -1.15 9.18 -4.88
N GLU A 187 -2.22 9.97 -4.99
CA GLU A 187 -3.59 9.48 -5.05
C GLU A 187 -4.19 9.73 -6.44
N ILE A 188 -5.00 8.79 -6.94
CA ILE A 188 -5.87 9.04 -8.09
C ILE A 188 -7.20 9.61 -7.61
N THR A 189 -7.56 10.78 -8.12
CA THR A 189 -8.83 11.44 -7.83
C THR A 189 -9.96 10.87 -8.70
N LYS A 190 -11.22 11.16 -8.33
CA LYS A 190 -12.41 10.72 -9.10
C LYS A 190 -12.41 11.18 -10.56
N ASP A 191 -11.74 12.30 -10.87
CA ASP A 191 -11.57 12.83 -12.22
C ASP A 191 -10.29 12.31 -12.93
N GLY A 192 -9.61 11.32 -12.36
CA GLY A 192 -8.45 10.64 -12.95
C GLY A 192 -7.14 11.42 -12.84
N LYS A 193 -7.10 12.49 -12.04
CA LYS A 193 -5.88 13.30 -11.83
C LYS A 193 -5.01 12.67 -10.76
N ARG A 194 -3.70 12.85 -10.91
CA ARG A 194 -2.72 12.42 -9.90
C ARG A 194 -2.53 13.52 -8.88
N ASN A 195 -2.76 13.23 -7.61
CA ASN A 195 -2.60 14.18 -6.52
C ASN A 195 -1.39 13.78 -5.65
N TYR A 196 -0.34 14.60 -5.68
CA TYR A 196 0.84 14.47 -4.83
C TYR A 196 0.53 15.10 -3.48
N THR A 197 0.36 14.27 -2.45
CA THR A 197 -0.11 14.75 -1.13
C THR A 197 1.02 14.96 -0.15
N ASP A 198 2.05 14.11 -0.18
CA ASP A 198 3.10 14.08 0.83
C ASP A 198 4.46 13.73 0.25
N ILE A 199 5.49 14.40 0.77
CA ILE A 199 6.91 14.13 0.54
C ILE A 199 7.59 14.08 1.90
N PHE A 200 8.05 12.90 2.31
CA PHE A 200 8.52 12.71 3.69
C PHE A 200 9.98 13.09 3.89
N LYS A 201 10.82 12.67 2.94
CA LYS A 201 12.28 12.81 2.91
C LYS A 201 12.70 13.14 1.47
N GLY A 202 13.87 13.75 1.31
CA GLY A 202 14.41 14.14 0.00
C GLY A 202 13.52 15.12 -0.78
N GLY A 203 13.60 15.00 -2.10
CA GLY A 203 12.77 15.71 -3.06
C GLY A 203 12.46 14.83 -4.27
N ILE A 204 11.44 15.21 -5.02
CA ILE A 204 11.06 14.53 -6.27
C ILE A 204 11.03 15.55 -7.40
N GLU A 205 11.33 15.08 -8.60
CA GLU A 205 11.21 15.86 -9.83
C GLU A 205 10.08 15.27 -10.68
N ILE A 206 9.15 16.12 -11.09
CA ILE A 206 8.08 15.79 -12.02
C ILE A 206 8.41 16.43 -13.37
N PHE A 207 8.43 15.62 -14.41
CA PHE A 207 8.71 16.07 -15.77
C PHE A 207 7.44 16.20 -16.60
N PHE A 208 7.35 17.28 -17.38
CA PHE A 208 6.32 17.49 -18.39
C PHE A 208 6.98 17.60 -19.76
N THR A 209 6.82 16.59 -20.60
CA THR A 209 7.32 16.64 -21.99
C THR A 209 6.44 17.55 -22.83
N THR A 210 7.05 18.55 -23.47
CA THR A 210 6.36 19.48 -24.38
C THR A 210 7.08 19.59 -25.72
N LYS A 211 6.46 20.26 -26.70
CA LYS A 211 7.11 20.57 -27.99
C LYS A 211 8.37 21.43 -27.84
N LEU A 212 8.52 22.14 -26.72
CA LEU A 212 9.66 23.01 -26.41
C LEU A 212 10.74 22.32 -25.57
N GLY A 213 10.58 21.01 -25.32
CA GLY A 213 11.40 20.22 -24.41
C GLY A 213 10.70 19.90 -23.10
N GLU A 214 11.44 19.30 -22.18
CA GLU A 214 10.95 18.93 -20.86
C GLU A 214 10.85 20.17 -19.95
N ILE A 215 9.80 20.24 -19.15
CA ILE A 215 9.65 21.23 -18.08
C ILE A 215 9.64 20.45 -16.78
N SER A 216 10.63 20.72 -15.94
CA SER A 216 10.82 20.06 -14.66
C SER A 216 10.21 20.88 -13.52
N ILE A 217 9.48 20.18 -12.65
CA ILE A 217 8.92 20.74 -11.41
C ILE A 217 9.50 19.94 -10.25
N TYR A 218 10.26 20.61 -9.38
CA TYR A 218 10.86 20.02 -8.20
C TYR A 218 9.93 20.21 -7.01
N LEU A 219 9.61 19.13 -6.31
CA LEU A 219 8.93 19.19 -5.03
C LEU A 219 9.91 18.75 -3.95
N ARG A 220 10.15 19.62 -2.98
CA ARG A 220 11.03 19.32 -1.85
C ARG A 220 10.36 19.67 -0.53
N LYS A 221 10.81 19.01 0.52
CA LYS A 221 10.45 19.36 1.89
C LYS A 221 11.37 20.44 2.43
N ASP A 222 10.79 21.41 3.11
CA ASP A 222 11.49 22.48 3.83
C ASP A 222 10.85 22.66 5.21
N GLY A 223 11.40 21.95 6.21
CA GLY A 223 10.75 21.79 7.50
C GLY A 223 9.37 21.16 7.37
N ASN A 224 8.34 21.90 7.75
CA ASN A 224 6.93 21.50 7.62
C ASN A 224 6.27 21.97 6.33
N LYS A 225 7.02 22.60 5.42
CA LYS A 225 6.48 23.11 4.15
C LYS A 225 6.88 22.20 3.00
N MET A 226 6.01 22.11 2.02
CA MET A 226 6.36 21.64 0.70
C MET A 226 6.67 22.86 -0.17
N VAL A 227 7.81 22.81 -0.86
CA VAL A 227 8.25 23.85 -1.78
C VAL A 227 8.19 23.28 -3.19
N VAL A 228 7.56 24.02 -4.10
CA VAL A 228 7.43 23.66 -5.51
C VAL A 228 8.27 24.62 -6.33
N GLU A 229 9.36 24.12 -6.87
CA GLU A 229 10.36 24.90 -7.60
C GLU A 229 10.36 24.51 -9.08
N ILE A 230 10.74 25.47 -9.92
CA ILE A 230 10.96 25.30 -11.35
C ILE A 230 12.30 25.97 -11.65
N ASP A 231 13.18 25.27 -12.36
CA ASP A 231 14.49 25.80 -12.72
C ASP A 231 14.38 26.86 -13.84
N GLU A 232 15.44 27.64 -14.05
CA GLU A 232 15.43 28.74 -15.03
C GLU A 232 15.21 28.27 -16.48
N GLU A 233 15.75 27.11 -16.86
CA GLU A 233 15.57 26.59 -18.21
C GLU A 233 14.11 26.17 -18.44
N SER A 234 13.54 25.45 -17.48
CA SER A 234 12.12 25.09 -17.44
C SER A 234 11.22 26.33 -17.41
N LYS A 235 11.58 27.40 -16.68
CA LYS A 235 10.85 28.68 -16.71
C LYS A 235 10.86 29.30 -18.10
N ILE A 236 11.99 29.31 -18.78
CA ILE A 236 12.10 29.84 -20.16
C ILE A 236 11.20 29.03 -21.10
N ARG A 237 11.25 27.70 -21.02
CA ARG A 237 10.40 26.80 -21.84
C ARG A 237 8.92 27.02 -21.53
N PHE A 238 8.55 27.05 -20.26
CA PHE A 238 7.19 27.33 -19.79
C PHE A 238 6.68 28.69 -20.30
N SER A 239 7.53 29.73 -20.28
CA SER A 239 7.16 31.07 -20.72
C SER A 239 6.75 31.14 -22.20
N LYS A 240 7.29 30.23 -23.03
CA LYS A 240 7.08 30.12 -24.48
C LYS A 240 5.90 29.20 -24.85
N LEU A 241 5.25 28.53 -23.90
CA LEU A 241 4.07 27.70 -24.18
C LEU A 241 2.89 28.56 -24.64
N GLU A 242 2.26 28.16 -25.75
CA GLU A 242 1.06 28.82 -26.31
C GLU A 242 -0.16 28.67 -25.39
N ASN A 243 -0.37 27.49 -24.80
CA ASN A 243 -1.49 27.22 -23.88
C ASN A 243 -0.99 26.85 -22.48
N LYS A 244 -0.76 27.87 -21.65
CA LYS A 244 -0.33 27.70 -20.26
C LYS A 244 -1.44 27.21 -19.34
N SER A 245 -2.70 27.47 -19.69
CA SER A 245 -3.86 27.21 -18.81
C SER A 245 -4.09 25.72 -18.52
N SER A 246 -3.72 24.84 -19.46
CA SER A 246 -3.82 23.39 -19.31
C SER A 246 -2.56 22.74 -18.75
N PHE A 247 -1.47 23.50 -18.54
CA PHE A 247 -0.20 22.95 -18.10
C PHE A 247 -0.34 22.29 -16.72
N GLY A 248 0.05 21.02 -16.64
CA GLY A 248 -0.04 20.26 -15.41
C GLY A 248 -1.47 20.03 -14.91
N GLY A 249 -2.52 20.26 -15.71
CA GLY A 249 -3.92 20.11 -15.27
C GLY A 249 -4.30 18.70 -14.81
N ASN A 250 -3.52 17.68 -15.21
CA ASN A 250 -3.69 16.28 -14.80
C ASN A 250 -2.86 15.90 -13.56
N CYS A 251 -2.09 16.84 -13.02
CA CYS A 251 -1.26 16.68 -11.84
C CYS A 251 -1.64 17.76 -10.81
N LEU A 252 -2.03 17.32 -9.62
CA LEU A 252 -2.38 18.16 -8.49
C LEU A 252 -1.31 18.01 -7.43
N ILE A 253 -1.01 19.08 -6.72
CA ILE A 253 -0.13 19.09 -5.55
C ILE A 253 -0.97 19.62 -4.40
N GLN A 254 -1.24 18.76 -3.41
CA GLN A 254 -2.22 19.02 -2.35
C GLN A 254 -3.58 19.52 -2.87
N GLY A 255 -4.08 18.88 -3.92
CA GLY A 255 -5.38 19.18 -4.53
C GLY A 255 -5.42 20.42 -5.42
N LYS A 256 -4.31 21.18 -5.56
CA LYS A 256 -4.21 22.34 -6.44
C LYS A 256 -3.45 22.00 -7.71
N SER A 257 -3.79 22.64 -8.83
CA SER A 257 -3.05 22.39 -10.08
C SER A 257 -1.57 22.77 -9.95
N VAL A 258 -0.68 22.07 -10.66
CA VAL A 258 0.75 22.42 -10.71
C VAL A 258 0.94 23.90 -11.06
N LEU A 259 0.18 24.42 -12.02
CA LEU A 259 0.22 25.82 -12.43
C LEU A 259 -0.03 26.79 -11.26
N GLU A 260 -0.97 26.47 -10.37
CA GLU A 260 -1.33 27.33 -9.25
C GLU A 260 -0.24 27.38 -8.16
N VAL A 261 0.53 26.31 -7.99
CA VAL A 261 1.47 26.17 -6.88
C VAL A 261 2.93 26.32 -7.29
N MET A 262 3.22 26.32 -8.60
CA MET A 262 4.57 26.46 -9.12
C MET A 262 5.24 27.76 -8.62
N GLY A 263 6.45 27.62 -8.09
CA GLY A 263 7.22 28.72 -7.50
C GLY A 263 6.73 29.16 -6.11
N LYS A 264 5.89 28.35 -5.44
CA LYS A 264 5.34 28.66 -4.11
C LYS A 264 5.78 27.63 -3.07
N SER A 265 5.62 28.02 -1.81
CA SER A 265 5.70 27.11 -0.66
C SER A 265 4.38 27.13 0.10
N PHE A 266 4.00 25.99 0.67
CA PHE A 266 2.79 25.86 1.47
C PHE A 266 3.01 24.86 2.60
N GLU A 267 2.29 25.05 3.70
CA GLU A 267 2.35 24.12 4.84
C GLU A 267 1.87 22.74 4.39
N ASN A 268 2.58 21.69 4.78
CA ASN A 268 2.03 20.34 4.69
C ASN A 268 0.85 20.28 5.64
N ILE A 269 -0.37 20.24 5.08
CA ILE A 269 -1.56 19.95 5.87
C ILE A 269 -1.44 18.47 6.25
N PRO A 270 -1.21 18.14 7.53
CA PRO A 270 -1.34 16.76 7.96
C PRO A 270 -2.82 16.43 7.81
N THR A 271 -3.17 15.56 6.87
CA THR A 271 -4.55 15.06 6.81
C THR A 271 -4.87 14.45 8.18
N GLN A 272 -5.89 15.01 8.84
CA GLN A 272 -6.21 14.84 10.26
C GLN A 272 -6.08 13.39 10.77
N SER A 273 -5.31 13.23 11.85
CA SER A 273 -5.51 12.28 12.96
C SER A 273 -6.06 10.88 12.64
N THR A 274 -5.20 9.99 12.12
CA THR A 274 -5.00 8.70 12.78
C THR A 274 -3.75 8.85 13.64
N GLN A 275 -3.90 8.57 14.94
CA GLN A 275 -2.90 8.76 16.00
C GLN A 275 -1.46 8.46 15.54
N THR A 276 -0.57 9.43 15.78
CA THR A 276 0.89 9.27 15.85
C THR A 276 1.48 8.27 14.84
N ILE A 277 1.74 8.69 13.60
CA ILE A 277 2.72 8.03 12.73
C ILE A 277 4.13 8.36 13.26
N LYS A 278 4.42 7.95 14.50
CA LYS A 278 5.77 7.51 14.85
C LYS A 278 5.78 6.07 14.42
N ASN A 279 6.20 5.84 13.18
CA ASN A 279 6.55 4.56 12.58
C ASN A 279 6.61 4.81 11.07
N VAL A 280 7.81 4.97 10.51
CA VAL A 280 8.12 4.25 9.27
C VAL A 280 8.58 2.87 9.72
N PRO A 281 7.77 1.84 9.52
CA PRO A 281 8.28 0.49 9.41
C PRO A 281 7.52 -0.13 8.24
N SER A 282 8.12 -0.09 7.05
CA SER A 282 7.98 -1.29 6.25
C SER A 282 8.57 -2.41 7.11
N THR A 283 7.75 -3.29 7.63
CA THR A 283 8.26 -4.62 7.98
C THR A 283 8.47 -5.40 6.68
N SER A 284 9.35 -4.85 5.84
CA SER A 284 10.17 -5.53 4.83
C SER A 284 11.57 -4.90 4.89
N LEU A 285 12.17 -4.88 6.07
CA LEU A 285 13.62 -4.81 6.16
C LEU A 285 14.04 -6.17 6.67
N THR A 286 14.72 -6.92 5.81
CA THR A 286 15.60 -8.05 6.12
C THR A 286 16.17 -7.99 7.54
N GLN A 287 15.42 -8.49 8.51
CA GLN A 287 15.88 -8.62 9.89
C GLN A 287 15.04 -9.63 10.67
N ALA A 288 15.11 -10.90 10.24
CA ALA A 288 14.92 -12.04 11.14
C ALA A 288 15.65 -13.33 10.71
N CYS A 289 16.58 -13.28 9.74
CA CYS A 289 17.45 -14.41 9.42
C CYS A 289 18.92 -13.95 9.39
N SER A 290 19.50 -13.66 10.56
CA SER A 290 20.96 -13.70 10.79
C SER A 290 21.36 -13.67 12.27
N GLN A 291 20.48 -13.27 13.19
CA GLN A 291 20.83 -13.26 14.63
C GLN A 291 20.57 -14.57 15.39
N GLN A 292 20.36 -15.69 14.70
CA GLN A 292 20.39 -17.02 15.31
C GLN A 292 21.49 -17.96 14.79
N GLN A 293 22.46 -17.46 14.00
CA GLN A 293 23.66 -18.24 13.65
C GLN A 293 24.94 -17.84 14.39
N GLU A 294 24.94 -16.76 15.20
CA GLU A 294 26.14 -16.38 15.97
C GLU A 294 26.22 -16.92 17.41
N ASN A 295 25.24 -17.70 17.89
CA ASN A 295 25.27 -18.29 19.24
C ASN A 295 25.32 -19.84 19.28
N SER A 296 25.75 -20.50 18.20
CA SER A 296 26.15 -21.91 18.23
C SER A 296 27.48 -22.09 17.49
N GLY A 297 28.55 -21.54 18.08
CA GLY A 297 29.87 -21.57 17.46
C GLY A 297 31.00 -20.94 18.27
N ARG A 298 30.87 -20.79 19.59
CA ARG A 298 31.99 -20.49 20.49
C ARG A 298 31.84 -21.26 21.81
N GLY A 299 32.08 -22.55 21.71
CA GLY A 299 32.60 -23.36 22.80
C GLY A 299 33.88 -24.03 22.31
N LEU A 300 35.01 -23.32 22.43
CA LEU A 300 36.33 -23.94 22.40
C LEU A 300 36.96 -23.69 23.76
N ASN A 301 36.86 -24.72 24.62
CA ASN A 301 37.89 -25.24 25.53
C ASN A 301 37.26 -26.32 26.41
#